data_AF-A0A699ZV94-F1
#
_entry.id   AF-A0A699ZV94-F1
#
_cell.length_a   1.000
_cell.length_b   1.000
_cell.length_c   1.000
_cell.angle_alpha   90.00
_cell.angle_beta   90.00
_cell.angle_gamma   90.00
#
_symmetry.space_group_name_H-M   'P 1'
#
loop_
_entity.id
_entity.type
_entity.pdbx_description
1 polymer ?
#
loop_
_entity_poly.entity_id
_entity_poly.type
_entity_poly.pdbx_seq_one_letter_code
_entity_poly.pdbx_strand_id
1 'polypeptide(L)'
;MELTTQLQGGSSSGGGGTGGGWTLGQLAAKLQRWQRVLPGIPVARLLQRDPDLLNADLNTGLQALITLVNLLPGRDVTSMVSQLPRLLWLTDLEQQLAQCLALLTRLHPSQDPEVVKDMVVEYPQLVQRMAYYQHARMLDELPLEIQNMMVVADQGIGYTYRYYKNRRTGYKAELSSREPFEQQT
;
A
#
# COMPACT_ATOMS: atom_id res chain seq x y z
N MET A 1 -21.19 37.31 -55.57
CA MET A 1 -20.39 36.26 -56.24
C MET A 1 -19.20 36.00 -55.33
N GLU A 2 -19.37 35.30 -54.21
CA GLU A 2 -19.41 33.83 -54.13
C GLU A 2 -18.31 33.17 -54.98
N LEU A 3 -17.30 32.62 -54.31
CA LEU A 3 -16.94 31.21 -54.44
C LEU A 3 -15.97 30.82 -53.30
N THR A 4 -16.56 30.08 -52.38
CA THR A 4 -15.93 29.17 -51.42
C THR A 4 -14.95 28.21 -52.09
N THR A 5 -13.82 27.92 -51.46
CA THR A 5 -13.17 26.61 -51.59
C THR A 5 -12.59 26.20 -50.25
N GLN A 6 -13.32 25.31 -49.57
CA GLN A 6 -12.79 24.40 -48.58
C GLN A 6 -11.76 23.49 -49.26
N LEU A 7 -10.62 23.28 -48.61
CA LEU A 7 -9.88 22.03 -48.73
C LEU A 7 -9.65 21.47 -47.34
N GLN A 8 -10.53 20.52 -47.03
CA GLN A 8 -10.47 19.55 -45.95
C GLN A 8 -9.53 18.40 -46.36
N GLY A 9 -8.84 17.80 -45.39
CA GLY A 9 -8.32 16.44 -45.52
C GLY A 9 -6.81 16.32 -45.53
N GLY A 10 -6.24 15.99 -44.37
CA GLY A 10 -4.84 15.65 -44.21
C GLY A 10 -4.58 14.97 -42.88
N SER A 11 -5.28 13.86 -42.64
CA SER A 11 -4.93 12.91 -41.58
C SER A 11 -3.50 12.42 -41.79
N SER A 12 -2.56 12.81 -40.94
CA SER A 12 -1.29 12.12 -40.77
C SER A 12 -1.32 11.35 -39.46
N SER A 13 -1.68 10.07 -39.58
CA SER A 13 -1.37 9.04 -38.61
C SER A 13 0.15 8.94 -38.49
N GLY A 14 0.72 9.51 -37.44
CA GLY A 14 2.10 9.30 -37.04
C GLY A 14 2.16 8.44 -35.79
N GLY A 15 2.17 7.13 -35.97
CA GLY A 15 2.60 6.21 -34.91
C GLY A 15 4.02 6.58 -34.48
N GLY A 16 4.16 7.10 -33.26
CA GLY A 16 5.44 7.43 -32.65
C GLY A 16 5.66 6.53 -31.45
N GLY A 17 6.58 5.58 -31.59
CA GLY A 17 6.99 4.67 -30.54
C GLY A 17 7.33 5.39 -29.24
N THR A 18 6.92 4.76 -28.16
CA THR A 18 7.23 5.06 -26.75
C THR A 18 8.75 5.08 -26.53
N GLY A 19 9.36 6.23 -26.72
CA GLY A 19 10.77 6.52 -26.40
C GLY A 19 11.05 8.02 -26.28
N GLY A 20 10.00 8.84 -26.15
CA GLY A 20 10.12 10.29 -26.04
C GLY A 20 10.66 10.66 -24.66
N GLY A 21 11.93 11.06 -24.60
CA GLY A 21 12.50 11.69 -23.41
C GLY A 21 11.60 12.86 -22.98
N TRP A 22 11.25 12.88 -21.71
CA TRP A 22 10.44 13.95 -21.12
C TRP A 22 11.14 15.29 -21.35
N THR A 23 10.44 16.27 -21.91
CA THR A 23 11.00 17.62 -21.97
C THR A 23 11.05 18.19 -20.54
N LEU A 24 12.07 19.00 -20.22
CA LEU A 24 12.24 19.57 -18.89
C LEU A 24 10.98 20.33 -18.41
N GLY A 25 10.28 20.99 -19.33
CA GLY A 25 9.01 21.68 -19.05
C GLY A 25 7.86 20.73 -18.71
N GLN A 26 7.74 19.60 -19.39
CA GLN A 26 6.74 18.57 -19.07
C GLN A 26 7.00 17.92 -17.71
N LEU A 27 8.27 17.64 -17.39
CA LEU A 27 8.67 17.09 -16.10
C LEU A 27 8.38 18.08 -14.97
N ALA A 28 8.75 19.35 -15.13
CA ALA A 28 8.48 20.40 -14.14
C ALA A 28 6.98 20.59 -13.92
N ALA A 29 6.18 20.64 -14.98
CA ALA A 29 4.72 20.76 -14.89
C ALA A 29 4.09 19.55 -14.18
N LYS A 30 4.56 18.33 -14.46
CA LYS A 30 4.06 17.10 -13.80
C LYS A 30 4.47 17.05 -12.33
N LEU A 31 5.70 17.44 -11.99
CA LEU A 31 6.17 17.53 -10.61
C LEU A 31 5.35 18.53 -9.79
N GLN A 32 5.07 19.71 -10.35
CA GLN A 32 4.23 20.73 -9.69
C GLN A 32 2.80 20.23 -9.44
N ARG A 33 2.23 19.46 -10.37
CA ARG A 33 0.90 18.85 -10.19
C ARG A 33 0.91 17.83 -9.06
N TRP A 34 1.91 16.95 -9.02
CA TRP A 34 2.07 15.99 -7.92
C TRP A 34 2.29 16.67 -6.57
N GLN A 35 3.07 17.76 -6.52
CA GLN A 35 3.28 18.54 -5.29
C GLN A 35 1.98 19.18 -4.76
N ARG A 36 1.06 19.57 -5.65
CA ARG A 36 -0.27 20.08 -5.25
C ARG A 36 -1.17 18.97 -4.71
N VAL A 37 -1.06 17.77 -5.28
CA VAL A 37 -1.87 16.59 -4.90
C VAL A 37 -1.37 15.95 -3.61
N LEU A 38 -0.06 15.97 -3.36
CA LEU A 38 0.59 15.37 -2.20
C LEU A 38 1.23 16.43 -1.30
N PRO A 39 0.43 17.31 -0.65
CA PRO A 39 0.99 18.29 0.28
C PRO A 39 1.67 17.54 1.45
N GLY A 40 2.95 17.84 1.68
CA GLY A 40 3.73 17.25 2.77
C GLY A 40 4.56 16.02 2.39
N ILE A 41 4.39 15.44 1.19
CA ILE A 41 5.25 14.36 0.72
C ILE A 41 6.33 14.93 -0.23
N PRO A 42 7.63 14.66 0.00
CA PRO A 42 8.67 15.10 -0.90
C PRO A 42 8.60 14.30 -2.22
N VAL A 43 7.83 14.80 -3.19
CA VAL A 43 7.63 14.17 -4.51
C VAL A 43 8.96 13.86 -5.21
N ALA A 44 9.99 14.68 -5.01
CA ALA A 44 11.33 14.41 -5.53
C ALA A 44 11.93 13.10 -4.99
N ARG A 45 11.68 12.76 -3.71
CA ARG A 45 12.10 11.49 -3.12
C ARG A 45 11.25 10.32 -3.61
N LEU A 46 9.94 10.53 -3.81
CA LEU A 46 9.09 9.50 -4.42
C LEU A 46 9.60 9.15 -5.83
N LEU A 47 9.93 10.18 -6.62
CA LEU A 47 10.43 10.01 -7.98
C LEU A 47 11.80 9.33 -8.04
N GLN A 48 12.69 9.63 -7.09
CA GLN A 48 13.98 8.94 -6.96
C GLN A 48 13.82 7.45 -6.63
N ARG A 49 12.84 7.12 -5.80
CA ARG A 49 12.52 5.73 -5.44
C ARG A 49 11.84 4.99 -6.58
N ASP A 50 10.96 5.68 -7.29
CA ASP A 50 10.12 5.06 -8.29
C ASP A 50 9.86 6.02 -9.46
N PRO A 51 10.64 5.92 -10.55
CA PRO A 51 10.51 6.82 -11.70
C PRO A 51 9.21 6.61 -12.48
N ASP A 52 8.53 5.47 -12.30
CA ASP A 52 7.26 5.18 -12.97
C ASP A 52 6.10 6.05 -12.47
N LEU A 53 6.29 6.78 -11.37
CA LEU A 53 5.40 7.87 -10.95
C LEU A 53 5.20 8.92 -12.07
N LEU A 54 6.19 9.11 -12.95
CA LEU A 54 6.04 10.00 -14.11
C LEU A 54 5.11 9.44 -15.17
N ASN A 55 4.90 8.13 -15.23
CA ASN A 55 3.99 7.51 -16.18
C ASN A 55 2.58 7.38 -15.59
N ALA A 56 2.45 7.36 -14.27
CA ALA A 56 1.18 7.27 -13.56
C ALA A 56 0.23 8.46 -13.82
N ASP A 57 -1.07 8.18 -13.83
CA ASP A 57 -2.11 9.20 -13.88
C ASP A 57 -2.33 9.83 -12.49
N LEU A 58 -2.56 11.14 -12.48
CA LEU A 58 -2.76 11.91 -11.24
C LEU A 58 -4.10 11.58 -10.59
N ASN A 59 -5.15 11.30 -11.37
CA ASN A 59 -6.46 10.97 -10.80
C ASN A 59 -6.42 9.59 -10.14
N THR A 60 -5.74 8.62 -10.75
CA THR A 60 -5.47 7.31 -10.12
C THR A 60 -4.70 7.48 -8.80
N GLY A 61 -3.69 8.35 -8.77
CA GLY A 61 -2.96 8.69 -7.53
C GLY A 61 -3.85 9.28 -6.44
N LEU A 62 -4.72 10.21 -6.79
CA LEU A 62 -5.69 10.82 -5.85
C LEU A 62 -6.68 9.78 -5.32
N GLN A 63 -7.24 8.96 -6.20
CA GLN A 63 -8.16 7.89 -5.80
C GLN A 63 -7.47 6.89 -4.87
N ALA A 64 -6.24 6.50 -5.18
CA ALA A 64 -5.45 5.62 -4.34
C ALA A 64 -5.25 6.18 -2.91
N LEU A 65 -4.95 7.47 -2.78
CA LEU A 65 -4.85 8.12 -1.46
C LEU A 65 -6.16 8.11 -0.69
N ILE A 66 -7.28 8.43 -1.37
CA ILE A 66 -8.61 8.42 -0.76
C ILE A 66 -8.92 7.01 -0.27
N THR A 67 -8.67 5.99 -1.09
CA THR A 67 -8.83 4.58 -0.73
C THR A 67 -7.97 4.21 0.49
N LEU A 68 -6.70 4.62 0.54
CA LEU A 68 -5.81 4.35 1.67
C LEU A 68 -6.32 5.01 2.96
N VAL A 69 -6.74 6.27 2.90
CA VAL A 69 -7.29 6.99 4.07
C VAL A 69 -8.60 6.36 4.55
N ASN A 70 -9.46 5.91 3.63
CA ASN A 70 -10.72 5.26 3.97
C ASN A 70 -10.51 3.88 4.61
N LEU A 71 -9.56 3.09 4.11
CA LEU A 71 -9.29 1.74 4.62
C LEU A 71 -8.39 1.73 5.87
N LEU A 72 -7.59 2.78 6.06
CA LEU A 72 -6.66 2.94 7.20
C LEU A 72 -6.95 4.27 7.94
N PRO A 73 -8.15 4.42 8.53
CA PRO A 73 -8.52 5.67 9.20
C PRO A 73 -7.61 5.94 10.41
N GLY A 74 -7.14 7.18 10.53
CA GLY A 74 -6.30 7.62 11.65
C GLY A 74 -4.83 7.18 11.56
N ARG A 75 -4.39 6.61 10.44
CA ARG A 75 -3.01 6.17 10.23
C ARG A 75 -2.25 7.05 9.26
N ASP A 76 -0.93 7.05 9.39
CA ASP A 76 -0.04 7.87 8.56
C ASP A 76 0.16 7.24 7.17
N VAL A 77 -0.82 7.47 6.30
CA VAL A 77 -0.78 7.10 4.87
C VAL A 77 0.39 7.78 4.15
N THR A 78 0.85 8.94 4.61
CA THR A 78 1.91 9.69 3.94
C THR A 78 3.28 9.02 4.12
N SER A 79 3.56 8.48 5.31
CA SER A 79 4.74 7.65 5.57
C SER A 79 4.68 6.37 4.74
N MET A 80 3.53 5.70 4.69
CA MET A 80 3.30 4.49 3.89
C MET A 80 3.57 4.71 2.39
N VAL A 81 3.05 5.79 1.81
CA VAL A 81 3.31 6.16 0.41
C VAL A 81 4.77 6.57 0.19
N SER A 82 5.42 7.21 1.16
CA SER A 82 6.85 7.55 1.08
C SER A 82 7.74 6.30 1.08
N GLN A 83 7.31 5.25 1.77
CA GLN A 83 7.98 3.96 1.81
C GLN A 83 7.77 3.14 0.54
N LEU A 84 6.52 3.12 0.03
CA LEU A 84 6.15 2.38 -1.17
C LEU A 84 5.32 3.27 -2.12
N PRO A 85 5.98 4.10 -2.96
CA PRO A 85 5.30 5.05 -3.85
C PRO A 85 4.32 4.37 -4.80
N ARG A 86 4.65 3.14 -5.24
CA ARG A 86 3.86 2.31 -6.15
C ARG A 86 2.40 2.09 -5.71
N LEU A 87 2.09 2.27 -4.42
CA LEU A 87 0.71 2.23 -3.93
C LEU A 87 -0.21 3.24 -4.64
N LEU A 88 0.35 4.38 -5.08
CA LEU A 88 -0.42 5.44 -5.74
C LEU A 88 -0.91 5.07 -7.15
N TRP A 89 -0.32 4.07 -7.80
CA TRP A 89 -0.73 3.63 -9.15
C TRP A 89 -0.86 2.12 -9.26
N LEU A 90 -1.12 1.48 -8.13
CA LEU A 90 -1.43 0.05 -8.10
C LEU A 90 -2.82 -0.17 -8.70
N THR A 91 -2.92 -1.07 -9.67
CA THR A 91 -4.22 -1.54 -10.17
C THR A 91 -4.95 -2.28 -9.06
N ASP A 92 -6.23 -1.97 -8.85
CA ASP A 92 -7.10 -2.61 -7.85
C ASP A 92 -6.59 -2.50 -6.40
N LEU A 93 -6.00 -1.36 -6.04
CA LEU A 93 -5.47 -1.10 -4.69
C LEU A 93 -6.46 -1.48 -3.57
N GLU A 94 -7.72 -1.08 -3.72
CA GLU A 94 -8.77 -1.36 -2.74
C GLU A 94 -8.92 -2.86 -2.49
N GLN A 95 -9.02 -3.64 -3.57
CA GLN A 95 -9.19 -5.08 -3.50
C GLN A 95 -7.94 -5.76 -2.94
N GLN A 96 -6.74 -5.36 -3.39
CA GLN A 96 -5.49 -5.93 -2.91
C GLN A 96 -5.27 -5.63 -1.42
N LEU A 97 -5.57 -4.40 -0.99
CA LEU A 97 -5.44 -4.03 0.41
C LEU A 97 -6.46 -4.76 1.28
N ALA A 98 -7.72 -4.84 0.86
CA ALA A 98 -8.76 -5.57 1.59
C ALA A 98 -8.43 -7.06 1.72
N GLN A 99 -7.95 -7.70 0.63
CA GLN A 99 -7.51 -9.09 0.65
C GLN A 99 -6.30 -9.30 1.56
N CYS A 100 -5.30 -8.41 1.47
CA CYS A 100 -4.11 -8.44 2.31
C CYS A 100 -4.49 -8.35 3.79
N LEU A 101 -5.34 -7.38 4.16
CA LEU A 101 -5.82 -7.21 5.53
C LEU A 101 -6.62 -8.44 6.01
N ALA A 102 -7.51 -9.00 5.18
CA ALA A 102 -8.28 -10.18 5.55
C ALA A 102 -7.39 -11.42 5.76
N LEU A 103 -6.41 -11.64 4.87
CA LEU A 103 -5.46 -12.75 4.99
C LEU A 103 -4.57 -12.59 6.21
N LEU A 104 -3.98 -11.40 6.41
CA LEU A 104 -3.13 -11.13 7.56
C LEU A 104 -3.91 -11.22 8.86
N THR A 105 -5.16 -10.74 8.93
CA THR A 105 -6.01 -10.89 10.13
C THR A 105 -6.29 -12.36 10.44
N ARG A 106 -6.47 -13.21 9.43
CA ARG A 106 -6.67 -14.66 9.61
C ARG A 106 -5.39 -15.38 10.05
N LEU A 107 -4.23 -14.92 9.59
CA LEU A 107 -2.93 -15.52 9.87
C LEU A 107 -2.29 -14.96 11.15
N HIS A 108 -2.69 -13.77 11.59
CA HIS A 108 -2.19 -13.15 12.80
C HIS A 108 -2.84 -13.77 14.05
N PRO A 109 -2.07 -14.14 15.09
CA PRO A 109 -2.59 -14.83 16.27
C PRO A 109 -3.59 -14.00 17.08
N SER A 110 -3.46 -12.67 17.11
CA SER A 110 -4.41 -11.79 17.79
C SER A 110 -5.77 -11.71 17.08
N GLN A 111 -5.82 -12.04 15.78
CA GLN A 111 -7.01 -11.87 14.92
C GLN A 111 -7.64 -10.46 14.97
N ASP A 112 -6.86 -9.48 15.43
CA ASP A 112 -7.29 -8.11 15.62
C ASP A 112 -6.97 -7.31 14.35
N PRO A 113 -7.99 -6.78 13.65
CA PRO A 113 -7.78 -6.01 12.44
C PRO A 113 -6.98 -4.72 12.69
N GLU A 114 -7.04 -4.13 13.89
CA GLU A 114 -6.32 -2.88 14.18
C GLU A 114 -4.81 -3.10 14.27
N VAL A 115 -4.38 -4.20 14.91
CA VAL A 115 -2.96 -4.59 14.95
C VAL A 115 -2.42 -4.87 13.55
N VAL A 116 -3.23 -5.51 12.70
CA VAL A 116 -2.83 -5.82 11.32
C VAL A 116 -2.74 -4.57 10.45
N LYS A 117 -3.64 -3.61 10.62
CA LYS A 117 -3.55 -2.32 9.94
C LYS A 117 -2.25 -1.60 10.29
N ASP A 118 -1.81 -1.68 11.54
CA ASP A 118 -0.57 -1.03 12.02
C ASP A 118 0.65 -1.63 11.39
N MET A 119 0.67 -2.95 11.34
CA MET A 119 1.72 -3.70 10.66
C MET A 119 1.76 -3.39 9.15
N VAL A 120 0.61 -3.22 8.49
CA VAL A 120 0.57 -2.85 7.06
C VAL A 120 1.07 -1.42 6.82
N VAL A 121 0.81 -0.50 7.75
CA VAL A 121 1.33 0.88 7.69
C VAL A 121 2.85 0.91 7.91
N GLU A 122 3.36 0.09 8.83
CA GLU A 122 4.80 -0.05 9.09
C GLU A 122 5.54 -0.78 7.97
N TYR A 123 4.89 -1.79 7.35
CA TYR A 123 5.45 -2.63 6.29
C TYR A 123 4.56 -2.65 5.04
N PRO A 124 4.47 -1.55 4.27
CA PRO A 124 3.54 -1.44 3.15
C PRO A 124 3.81 -2.41 1.99
N GLN A 125 5.03 -2.95 1.89
CA GLN A 125 5.38 -4.03 0.96
C GLN A 125 4.54 -5.29 1.15
N LEU A 126 3.91 -5.49 2.32
CA LEU A 126 3.01 -6.61 2.58
C LEU A 126 1.82 -6.62 1.64
N VAL A 127 1.30 -5.46 1.24
CA VAL A 127 0.15 -5.35 0.30
C VAL A 127 0.45 -6.07 -1.02
N GLN A 128 1.65 -5.87 -1.56
CA GLN A 128 2.07 -6.51 -2.81
C GLN A 128 2.52 -7.96 -2.59
N ARG A 129 3.25 -8.22 -1.49
CA ARG A 129 3.77 -9.57 -1.23
C ARG A 129 2.68 -10.58 -0.92
N MET A 130 1.66 -10.19 -0.15
CA MET A 130 0.56 -11.08 0.20
C MET A 130 -0.28 -11.48 -1.01
N ALA A 131 -0.26 -10.71 -2.11
CA ALA A 131 -0.91 -11.10 -3.36
C ALA A 131 -0.34 -12.42 -3.94
N TYR A 132 0.92 -12.75 -3.68
CA TYR A 132 1.52 -14.03 -4.11
C TYR A 132 1.15 -15.20 -3.20
N TYR A 133 0.69 -14.93 -1.97
CA TYR A 133 0.43 -15.92 -0.93
C TYR A 133 -1.06 -16.00 -0.55
N GLN A 134 -1.97 -15.72 -1.49
CA GLN A 134 -3.42 -15.75 -1.25
C GLN A 134 -3.93 -17.10 -0.73
N HIS A 135 -3.22 -18.18 -1.06
CA HIS A 135 -3.56 -19.54 -0.65
C HIS A 135 -2.95 -19.95 0.69
N ALA A 136 -2.13 -19.10 1.31
CA ALA A 136 -1.51 -19.40 2.59
C ALA A 136 -2.58 -19.58 3.67
N ARG A 137 -2.65 -20.80 4.20
CA ARG A 137 -3.51 -21.21 5.30
C ARG A 137 -2.81 -21.04 6.61
N MET A 138 -1.49 -21.17 6.65
CA MET A 138 -0.70 -21.15 7.86
C MET A 138 0.45 -20.13 7.79
N LEU A 139 0.94 -19.71 8.95
CA LEU A 139 2.01 -18.71 9.08
C LEU A 139 3.36 -19.24 8.55
N ASP A 140 3.61 -20.54 8.74
CA ASP A 140 4.81 -21.25 8.27
C ASP A 140 4.88 -21.42 6.75
N GLU A 141 3.75 -21.26 6.04
CA GLU A 141 3.71 -21.25 4.57
C GLU A 141 4.20 -19.91 3.97
N LEU A 142 4.35 -18.88 4.79
CA LEU A 142 4.88 -17.57 4.37
C LEU A 142 6.41 -17.54 4.48
N PRO A 143 7.10 -16.72 3.67
CA PRO A 143 8.53 -16.47 3.83
C PRO A 143 8.88 -15.98 5.24
N LEU A 144 10.06 -16.37 5.75
CA LEU A 144 10.53 -16.01 7.08
C LEU A 144 10.54 -14.49 7.30
N GLU A 145 10.78 -13.70 6.26
CA GLU A 145 10.74 -12.24 6.33
C GLU A 145 9.34 -11.72 6.71
N ILE A 146 8.29 -12.31 6.12
CA ILE A 146 6.90 -11.96 6.42
C ILE A 146 6.50 -12.49 7.80
N GLN A 147 6.97 -13.68 8.17
CA GLN A 147 6.76 -14.22 9.52
C GLN A 147 7.37 -13.29 10.57
N ASN A 148 8.61 -12.82 10.36
CA ASN A 148 9.30 -11.93 11.28
C ASN A 148 8.62 -10.57 11.43
N MET A 149 7.98 -10.06 10.37
CA MET A 149 7.17 -8.82 10.45
C MET A 149 5.91 -9.00 11.30
N MET A 150 5.36 -10.22 11.38
CA MET A 150 4.20 -10.54 12.22
C MET A 150 4.56 -10.84 13.68
N VAL A 151 5.80 -11.29 13.95
CA VAL A 151 6.30 -11.45 15.31
C VAL A 151 6.66 -10.08 15.84
N VAL A 152 5.73 -9.42 16.54
CA VAL A 152 6.05 -8.22 17.31
C VAL A 152 7.24 -8.56 18.22
N ALA A 153 8.30 -7.75 18.16
CA ALA A 153 9.63 -8.02 18.72
C ALA A 153 9.65 -8.45 20.21
N ASP A 154 8.54 -8.23 20.93
CA ASP A 154 8.39 -8.52 22.36
C ASP A 154 7.72 -9.88 22.68
N GLN A 155 7.29 -10.66 21.67
CA GLN A 155 6.51 -11.91 21.89
C GLN A 155 7.28 -13.23 21.68
N GLY A 156 8.47 -13.20 21.05
CA GLY A 156 9.43 -14.31 20.99
C GLY A 156 8.84 -15.71 20.68
N ILE A 157 9.42 -16.77 21.26
CA ILE A 157 8.95 -18.17 21.10
C ILE A 157 7.53 -18.37 21.68
N GLY A 158 7.11 -17.50 22.60
CA GLY A 158 5.73 -17.48 23.11
C GLY A 158 4.69 -17.19 22.03
N TYR A 159 5.08 -16.41 21.01
CA TYR A 159 4.24 -16.07 19.85
C TYR A 159 3.89 -17.30 19.01
N THR A 160 4.89 -18.09 18.61
CA THR A 160 4.67 -19.32 17.83
C THR A 160 3.91 -20.36 18.64
N TYR A 161 4.21 -20.52 19.93
CA TYR A 161 3.46 -21.42 20.81
C TYR A 161 1.98 -21.02 20.94
N ARG A 162 1.65 -19.73 21.14
CA ARG A 162 0.26 -19.25 21.19
C ARG A 162 -0.46 -19.43 19.86
N TYR A 163 0.20 -19.18 18.74
CA TYR A 163 -0.36 -19.37 17.39
C TYR A 163 -0.79 -20.82 17.15
N TYR A 164 0.09 -21.79 17.40
CA TYR A 164 -0.23 -23.21 17.21
C TYR A 164 -1.21 -23.74 18.28
N LYS A 165 -1.17 -23.20 19.51
CA LYS A 165 -2.12 -23.56 20.58
C LYS A 165 -3.54 -23.08 20.25
N ASN A 166 -3.73 -21.80 19.91
CA ASN A 166 -5.05 -21.23 19.61
C ASN A 166 -5.75 -21.93 18.44
N ARG A 167 -5.00 -22.34 17.41
CA ARG A 167 -5.58 -23.10 16.29
C ARG A 167 -5.95 -24.55 16.63
N ARG A 168 -5.28 -25.15 17.62
CA ARG A 168 -5.57 -26.53 18.04
C ARG A 168 -6.71 -26.59 19.07
N THR A 169 -6.95 -25.52 19.82
CA THR A 169 -7.94 -25.49 20.91
C THR A 169 -9.13 -24.56 20.71
N GLY A 170 -9.20 -23.77 19.62
CA GLY A 170 -10.33 -22.87 19.34
C GLY A 170 -10.55 -21.79 20.40
N TYR A 171 -9.54 -21.51 21.23
CA TYR A 171 -9.66 -20.60 22.38
C TYR A 171 -9.45 -19.15 21.94
N LYS A 172 -10.48 -18.31 22.05
CA LYS A 172 -10.37 -16.85 22.01
C LYS A 172 -9.69 -16.40 23.30
N ALA A 173 -8.43 -16.01 23.23
CA ALA A 173 -7.75 -15.43 24.38
C ALA A 173 -8.29 -14.01 24.60
N GLU A 174 -8.91 -13.80 25.75
CA GLU A 174 -9.36 -12.51 26.25
C GLU A 174 -8.18 -11.53 26.29
N LEU A 175 -8.24 -10.49 25.45
CA LEU A 175 -7.43 -9.28 25.58
C LEU A 175 -8.07 -8.36 26.64
N SER A 176 -8.23 -8.87 27.86
CA SER A 176 -8.41 -8.10 29.10
C SER A 176 -8.03 -9.06 30.23
N SER A 177 -6.92 -8.90 30.93
CA SER A 177 -6.78 -7.85 31.92
C SER A 177 -5.32 -7.45 32.07
N ARG A 178 -5.04 -6.18 31.78
CA ARG A 178 -3.86 -5.48 32.29
C ARG A 178 -4.25 -5.02 33.69
N GLU A 179 -4.13 -5.87 34.69
CA GLU A 179 -4.17 -5.41 36.08
C GLU A 179 -2.82 -4.77 36.40
N PRO A 180 -2.78 -3.53 36.91
CA PRO A 180 -1.55 -2.85 37.25
C PRO A 180 -0.92 -3.53 38.48
N PHE A 181 0.39 -3.77 38.40
CA PHE A 181 1.22 -4.07 39.55
C PHE A 181 1.16 -2.90 40.54
N GLU A 182 0.29 -2.96 41.54
CA GLU A 182 0.47 -2.15 42.74
C GLU A 182 1.48 -2.83 43.67
N GLN A 183 2.47 -2.03 44.04
CA GLN A 183 3.67 -2.41 44.75
C GLN A 183 3.39 -2.60 46.24
N GLN A 184 4.19 -3.49 46.82
CA GLN A 184 4.36 -3.75 48.25
C GLN A 184 4.49 -2.45 49.07
N THR A 185 3.80 -2.41 50.20
CA THR A 185 4.34 -1.86 51.47
C THR A 185 3.97 -2.78 52.61
#